data_AF-A0A5Y6FQE8-F1
#
_entry.id   AF-A0A5Y6FQE8-F1
#
_cell.length_a   1.000
_cell.length_b   1.000
_cell.length_c   1.000
_cell.angle_alpha   90.00
_cell.angle_beta   90.00
_cell.angle_gamma   90.00
#
_symmetry.space_group_name_H-M   'P 1'
#
loop_
_entity.id
_entity.type
_entity.pdbx_description
1 polymer ?
#
loop_
_entity_poly.entity_id
_entity_poly.type
_entity_poly.pdbx_seq_one_letter_code
_entity_poly.pdbx_strand_id
1 'polypeptide(L)'
;LAITGKLHNIQRSLEDISAGCIVLMDMMEADKKLIHYWQDNLSRKNNNIKTLLLNTPDDYPYREIENWPHINGVFYATEDQEHVVSGLQGILRGECYFSQKLASYLITHSGNYRYNSTESALLTHREKEILNKLRIGASNNEIARSLFISENTVKTHLYNLFKKIAVKNRTQAVSWANDNLRR
;
A
#
# COMPACT_ATOMS: atom_id res chain seq x y z
N LEU A 1 16.89 -12.51 17.34
CA LEU A 1 15.87 -12.60 16.27
C LEU A 1 16.44 -13.50 15.18
N ALA A 2 15.82 -14.64 14.86
CA ALA A 2 16.25 -15.45 13.72
C ALA A 2 15.31 -15.15 12.56
N ILE A 3 15.77 -14.36 11.59
CA ILE A 3 14.99 -14.02 10.40
C ILE A 3 15.56 -14.84 9.24
N THR A 4 14.70 -15.54 8.50
CA THR A 4 15.08 -16.13 7.21
C THR A 4 14.99 -15.04 6.15
N GLY A 5 16.14 -14.53 5.71
CA GLY A 5 16.24 -13.48 4.70
C GLY A 5 17.07 -13.93 3.50
N LYS A 6 16.87 -13.28 2.36
CA LYS A 6 17.70 -13.42 1.17
C LYS A 6 18.31 -12.06 0.84
N LEU A 7 19.63 -12.00 0.71
CA LEU A 7 20.30 -10.82 0.18
C LEU A 7 20.10 -10.77 -1.34
N HIS A 8 19.73 -9.61 -1.87
CA HIS A 8 19.54 -9.38 -3.30
C HIS A 8 20.38 -8.21 -3.77
N ASN A 9 21.00 -8.35 -4.94
CA ASN A 9 21.74 -7.25 -5.55
C ASN A 9 20.75 -6.28 -6.18
N ILE A 10 20.73 -5.04 -5.68
CA ILE A 10 19.87 -3.94 -6.10
C ILE A 10 19.91 -3.65 -7.61
N GLN A 11 21.00 -3.99 -8.30
CA GLN A 11 21.16 -3.77 -9.74
C GLN A 11 20.47 -4.84 -10.60
N ARG A 12 19.99 -5.93 -10.01
CA ARG A 12 19.33 -7.04 -10.72
C ARG A 12 17.82 -6.99 -10.53
N SER A 13 17.07 -7.41 -11.56
CA SER A 13 15.63 -7.62 -11.44
C SER A 13 15.32 -8.66 -10.35
N LEU A 14 14.17 -8.48 -9.69
CA LEU A 14 13.63 -9.43 -8.73
C LEU A 14 12.25 -9.88 -9.24
N GLU A 15 12.21 -11.09 -9.79
CA GLU A 15 11.01 -11.62 -10.46
C GLU A 15 10.00 -12.13 -9.43
N ASP A 16 10.47 -12.88 -8.43
CA ASP A 16 9.66 -13.51 -7.39
C ASP A 16 9.78 -12.77 -6.04
N ILE A 17 8.72 -12.03 -5.69
CA ILE A 17 8.51 -11.52 -4.33
C ILE A 17 7.28 -12.23 -3.78
N SER A 18 7.50 -13.14 -2.82
CA SER A 18 6.41 -13.87 -2.15
C SER A 18 5.47 -12.89 -1.45
N ALA A 19 4.19 -13.25 -1.41
CA ALA A 19 3.20 -12.45 -0.72
C ALA A 19 3.52 -12.34 0.78
N GLY A 20 3.38 -11.14 1.35
CA GLY A 20 3.71 -10.87 2.75
C GLY A 20 5.21 -10.71 3.05
N CYS A 21 6.08 -10.66 2.04
CA CYS A 21 7.51 -10.37 2.25
C CYS A 21 7.75 -8.93 2.73
N ILE A 22 8.78 -8.79 3.56
CA ILE A 22 9.36 -7.51 3.93
C ILE A 22 10.58 -7.27 3.04
N VAL A 23 10.60 -6.13 2.36
CA VAL A 23 11.73 -5.67 1.54
C VAL A 23 12.47 -4.61 2.35
N LEU A 24 13.72 -4.89 2.70
CA LEU A 24 14.60 -3.93 3.36
C LEU A 24 15.56 -3.37 2.30
N MET A 25 15.47 -2.06 2.06
CA MET A 25 16.19 -1.37 1.02
C MET A 25 17.31 -0.53 1.63
N ASP A 26 18.56 -0.82 1.26
CA ASP A 26 19.70 0.00 1.68
C ASP A 26 19.77 1.27 0.80
N MET A 27 19.52 2.42 1.41
CA MET A 27 19.45 3.70 0.72
C MET A 27 20.83 4.29 0.41
N MET A 28 21.90 3.86 1.10
CA MET A 28 23.27 4.33 0.80
C MET A 28 23.83 3.66 -0.46
N GLU A 29 23.37 2.46 -0.77
CA GLU A 29 23.81 1.69 -1.95
C GLU A 29 23.00 2.01 -3.22
N ALA A 30 21.95 2.83 -3.10
CA ALA A 30 21.01 3.11 -4.17
C ALA A 30 21.17 4.54 -4.72
N ASP A 31 21.52 4.67 -6.01
CA ASP A 31 21.45 5.96 -6.68
C ASP A 31 20.00 6.35 -7.02
N LYS A 32 19.80 7.62 -7.43
CA LYS A 32 18.47 8.14 -7.78
C LYS A 32 17.77 7.34 -8.88
N LYS A 33 18.51 6.78 -9.85
CA LYS A 33 17.91 6.00 -10.95
C LYS A 33 17.42 4.64 -10.43
N LEU A 34 18.22 3.99 -9.59
CA LEU A 34 17.86 2.73 -8.93
C LEU A 34 16.67 2.91 -8.00
N ILE A 35 16.64 3.99 -7.20
CA ILE A 35 15.51 4.32 -6.33
C ILE A 35 14.20 4.39 -7.14
N HIS A 36 14.17 5.18 -8.22
CA HIS A 36 12.96 5.28 -9.05
C HIS A 36 12.58 3.95 -9.71
N TYR A 37 13.57 3.18 -10.18
CA TYR A 37 13.33 1.85 -10.75
C TYR A 37 12.63 0.92 -9.74
N TRP A 38 13.13 0.88 -8.50
CA TRP A 38 12.55 0.04 -7.46
C TRP A 38 11.20 0.55 -6.96
N GLN A 39 11.00 1.86 -6.87
CA GLN A 39 9.70 2.45 -6.58
C GLN A 39 8.65 2.02 -7.61
N ASP A 40 8.95 2.10 -8.91
CA ASP A 40 8.04 1.64 -9.98
C ASP A 40 7.83 0.11 -9.94
N ASN A 41 8.91 -0.65 -9.76
CA ASN A 41 8.83 -2.11 -9.72
C ASN A 41 7.97 -2.62 -8.56
N LEU A 42 8.20 -2.11 -7.35
CA LEU A 42 7.45 -2.49 -6.16
C LEU A 42 6.00 -2.01 -6.22
N SER A 43 5.73 -0.86 -6.84
CA SER A 43 4.36 -0.31 -6.98
C SER A 43 3.47 -1.22 -7.83
N ARG A 44 4.05 -1.98 -8.77
CA ARG A 44 3.33 -2.92 -9.63
C ARG A 44 3.06 -4.27 -8.96
N LYS A 45 3.61 -4.53 -7.77
CA LYS A 45 3.48 -5.81 -7.07
C LYS A 45 2.33 -5.74 -6.04
N ASN A 46 1.25 -6.47 -6.31
CA ASN A 46 0.01 -6.43 -5.52
C ASN A 46 0.01 -7.37 -4.27
N ASN A 47 1.19 -7.70 -3.75
CA ASN A 47 1.42 -8.90 -2.92
C ASN A 47 1.46 -8.65 -1.40
N ASN A 48 0.82 -7.59 -0.88
CA ASN A 48 0.90 -7.22 0.54
C ASN A 48 2.36 -7.14 1.02
N ILE A 49 3.22 -6.57 0.18
CA ILE A 49 4.63 -6.34 0.51
C ILE A 49 4.74 -5.19 1.51
N LYS A 50 5.73 -5.25 2.39
CA LYS A 50 6.09 -4.13 3.26
C LYS A 50 7.47 -3.64 2.86
N THR A 51 7.60 -2.34 2.58
CA THR A 51 8.88 -1.72 2.23
C THR A 51 9.46 -1.03 3.44
N LEU A 52 10.74 -1.27 3.71
CA LEU A 52 11.52 -0.64 4.76
C LEU A 52 12.76 0.00 4.16
N LEU A 53 13.10 1.21 4.59
CA LEU A 53 14.34 1.88 4.18
C LEU A 53 15.36 1.76 5.30
N LEU A 54 16.56 1.29 4.98
CA LEU A 54 17.72 1.19 5.86
C LEU A 54 18.77 2.21 5.42
N ASN A 55 19.57 2.69 6.37
CA ASN A 55 20.65 3.64 6.13
C ASN A 55 20.17 4.89 5.36
N THR A 56 18.95 5.36 5.68
CA THR A 56 18.40 6.54 5.02
C THR A 56 19.16 7.78 5.49
N PRO A 57 19.66 8.65 4.60
CA PRO A 57 20.27 9.91 5.03
C PRO A 57 19.31 10.73 5.90
N ASP A 58 19.79 11.33 6.98
CA ASP A 58 18.96 12.11 7.92
C ASP A 58 18.26 13.31 7.29
N ASP A 59 18.85 13.85 6.23
CA ASP A 59 18.34 14.95 5.43
C ASP A 59 17.53 14.49 4.20
N TYR A 60 17.28 13.18 4.05
CA TYR A 60 16.54 12.64 2.93
C TYR A 60 15.09 13.18 2.92
N PRO A 61 14.62 13.81 1.82
CA PRO A 61 13.34 14.52 1.84
C PRO A 61 12.14 13.60 2.07
N TYR A 62 11.23 13.99 2.97
CA TYR A 62 10.04 13.19 3.29
C TYR A 62 9.12 12.94 2.08
N ARG A 63 9.07 13.87 1.12
CA ARG A 63 8.33 13.69 -0.13
C ARG A 63 8.90 12.55 -0.99
N GLU A 64 10.20 12.32 -0.92
CA GLU A 64 10.83 11.19 -1.64
C GLU A 64 10.60 9.87 -0.89
N ILE A 65 10.49 9.90 0.45
CA ILE A 65 10.10 8.74 1.25
C ILE A 65 8.66 8.33 0.94
N GLU A 66 7.75 9.30 0.80
CA GLU A 66 6.34 9.08 0.48
C GLU A 66 6.11 8.36 -0.86
N ASN A 67 7.05 8.50 -1.81
CA ASN A 67 7.00 7.83 -3.11
C ASN A 67 7.24 6.32 -3.03
N TRP A 68 7.71 5.80 -1.88
CA TRP A 68 7.92 4.37 -1.72
C TRP A 68 6.60 3.62 -1.47
N PRO A 69 6.25 2.63 -2.33
CA PRO A 69 5.03 1.87 -2.19
C PRO A 69 5.08 1.01 -0.93
N HIS A 70 3.99 0.99 -0.18
CA HIS A 70 3.86 0.22 1.05
C HIS A 70 4.98 0.47 2.07
N ILE A 71 5.45 1.72 2.17
CA ILE A 71 6.45 2.10 3.17
C ILE A 71 5.89 1.84 4.58
N ASN A 72 6.58 1.02 5.36
CA ASN A 72 6.19 0.62 6.72
C ASN A 72 7.27 0.93 7.77
N GLY A 73 8.47 1.32 7.34
CA GLY A 73 9.49 1.78 8.25
C GLY A 73 10.66 2.47 7.57
N VAL A 74 11.26 3.41 8.29
CA VAL A 74 12.46 4.13 7.87
C VAL A 74 13.42 4.12 9.03
N PHE A 75 14.63 3.63 8.77
CA PHE A 75 15.77 3.65 9.67
C PHE A 75 16.81 4.60 9.09
N TYR A 76 17.17 5.64 9.85
CA TYR A 76 18.17 6.61 9.41
C TYR A 76 19.60 6.10 9.64
N ALA A 77 20.56 6.63 8.90
CA ALA A 77 21.96 6.23 8.96
C ALA A 77 22.61 6.49 10.34
N THR A 78 22.03 7.39 11.14
CA THR A 78 22.49 7.70 12.51
C THR A 78 21.85 6.82 13.59
N GLU A 79 20.88 5.97 13.24
CA GLU A 79 20.23 5.10 14.23
C GLU A 79 21.17 4.00 14.71
N ASP A 80 21.11 3.72 16.01
CA ASP A 80 21.86 2.62 16.58
C ASP A 80 21.20 1.25 16.25
N GLN A 81 22.00 0.20 16.41
CA GLN A 81 21.57 -1.16 16.13
C GLN A 81 20.37 -1.60 16.99
N GLU A 82 20.26 -1.14 18.24
CA GLU A 82 19.18 -1.54 19.13
C GLU A 82 17.83 -1.00 18.64
N HIS A 83 17.79 0.26 18.20
CA HIS A 83 16.62 0.88 17.60
C HIS A 83 16.21 0.20 16.30
N VAL A 84 17.17 -0.13 15.42
CA VAL A 84 16.89 -0.87 14.18
C VAL A 84 16.27 -2.24 14.50
N VAL A 85 16.86 -2.98 15.43
CA VAL A 85 16.34 -4.30 15.83
C VAL A 85 14.96 -4.20 16.45
N SER A 86 14.74 -3.23 17.35
CA SER A 86 13.44 -2.99 17.98
C SER A 86 12.36 -2.62 16.96
N GLY A 87 12.68 -1.73 16.02
CA GLY A 87 11.77 -1.33 14.96
C GLY A 87 11.41 -2.48 14.02
N LEU A 88 12.39 -3.28 13.61
CA LEU A 88 12.14 -4.49 12.81
C LEU A 88 11.22 -5.48 13.53
N GLN A 89 11.40 -5.67 14.84
CA GLN A 89 10.51 -6.51 15.64
C GLN A 89 9.07 -5.97 15.66
N GLY A 90 8.89 -4.66 15.79
CA GLY A 90 7.56 -4.03 15.68
C GLY A 90 6.91 -4.27 14.33
N ILE A 91 7.65 -4.08 13.25
CA ILE A 91 7.15 -4.29 11.89
C ILE A 91 6.71 -5.74 11.65
N LEU A 92 7.47 -6.71 12.19
CA LEU A 92 7.11 -8.13 12.14
C LEU A 92 5.81 -8.43 12.89
N ARG A 93 5.48 -7.67 13.94
CA ARG A 93 4.18 -7.74 14.64
C ARG A 93 3.05 -7.00 13.92
N GLY A 94 3.33 -6.32 12.81
CA GLY A 94 2.35 -5.55 12.05
C GLY A 94 2.35 -4.04 12.34
N GLU A 95 3.28 -3.56 13.16
CA GLU A 95 3.42 -2.14 13.46
C GLU A 95 4.15 -1.40 12.30
N CYS A 96 4.16 -0.07 12.37
CA CYS A 96 5.00 0.77 11.52
C CYS A 96 6.09 1.43 12.36
N TYR A 97 7.24 1.72 11.76
CA TYR A 97 8.37 2.38 12.43
C TYR A 97 8.75 3.69 11.75
N PHE A 98 8.31 4.82 12.28
CA PHE A 98 8.66 6.14 11.76
C PHE A 98 9.07 7.09 12.87
N SER A 99 9.98 8.00 12.54
CA SER A 99 10.20 9.18 13.37
C SER A 99 8.91 10.00 13.49
N GLN A 100 8.75 10.69 14.62
CA GLN A 100 7.57 11.53 14.86
C GLN A 100 7.36 12.58 13.76
N LYS A 101 8.46 13.16 13.26
CA LYS A 101 8.44 14.17 12.18
C LYS A 101 7.93 13.58 10.86
N LEU A 102 8.45 12.41 10.47
CA LEU A 102 7.99 11.73 9.26
C LEU A 102 6.53 11.27 9.40
N ALA A 103 6.14 10.71 10.54
CA ALA A 103 4.75 10.33 10.80
C ALA A 103 3.80 11.54 10.69
N SER A 104 4.16 12.68 11.29
CA SER A 104 3.40 13.92 11.20
C SER A 104 3.28 14.43 9.76
N TYR A 105 4.38 14.39 9.00
CA TYR A 105 4.38 14.73 7.57
C TYR A 105 3.42 13.83 6.79
N LEU A 106 3.54 12.50 6.94
CA LEU A 106 2.71 11.51 6.25
C LEU A 106 1.23 11.69 6.57
N ILE A 107 0.87 11.88 7.85
CA ILE A 107 -0.53 12.11 8.26
C ILE A 107 -1.11 13.40 7.64
N THR A 108 -0.29 14.44 7.51
CA THR A 108 -0.75 15.77 7.09
C THR A 108 -0.79 15.94 5.58
N HIS A 109 0.22 15.42 4.87
CA HIS A 109 0.45 15.73 3.45
C HIS A 109 0.07 14.59 2.53
N SER A 110 0.15 13.35 2.99
CA SER A 110 -0.21 12.22 2.16
C SER A 110 -1.70 11.89 2.38
N GLY A 111 -2.51 12.10 1.35
CA GLY A 111 -3.88 11.58 1.33
C GLY A 111 -3.94 10.04 1.40
N ASN A 112 -2.78 9.38 1.24
CA ASN A 112 -2.60 7.94 1.10
C ASN A 112 -2.04 7.24 2.34
N TYR A 113 -1.35 7.94 3.26
CA TYR A 113 -0.89 7.35 4.53
C TYR A 113 -2.01 7.38 5.58
N ARG A 114 -3.18 6.89 5.17
CA ARG A 114 -4.15 6.37 6.13
C ARG A 114 -3.52 5.08 6.64
N TYR A 115 -3.25 5.04 7.94
CA TYR A 115 -2.95 3.83 8.69
C TYR A 115 -3.72 2.66 8.06
N ASN A 116 -3.02 1.84 7.28
CA ASN A 116 -3.56 0.61 6.73
C ASN A 116 -3.65 -0.35 7.91
N SER A 117 -4.64 -0.14 8.78
CA SER A 117 -5.33 -1.30 9.31
C SER A 117 -5.73 -2.11 8.08
N THR A 118 -5.48 -3.40 8.14
CA THR A 118 -5.50 -4.41 7.08
C THR A 118 -6.82 -4.52 6.28
N GLU A 119 -7.74 -3.57 6.43
CA GLU A 119 -9.07 -3.48 5.82
C GLU A 119 -9.23 -2.40 4.74
N SER A 120 -8.33 -1.39 4.64
CA SER A 120 -8.47 -0.34 3.61
C SER A 120 -7.98 -0.75 2.23
N ALA A 121 -7.06 -1.71 2.14
CA ALA A 121 -6.55 -2.25 0.87
C ALA A 121 -7.44 -3.38 0.29
N LEU A 122 -8.33 -3.95 1.09
CA LEU A 122 -9.24 -5.02 0.66
C LEU A 122 -10.66 -4.47 0.60
N LEU A 123 -11.23 -4.44 -0.60
CA LEU A 123 -12.68 -4.27 -0.73
C LEU A 123 -13.38 -5.30 0.15
N THR A 124 -14.30 -4.84 0.99
CA THR A 124 -15.17 -5.72 1.78
C THR A 124 -15.94 -6.65 0.85
N HIS A 125 -16.42 -7.79 1.37
CA HIS A 125 -17.22 -8.72 0.56
C HIS A 125 -18.39 -7.99 -0.13
N ARG A 126 -19.07 -7.10 0.60
CA ARG A 126 -20.20 -6.34 0.09
C ARG A 126 -19.81 -5.36 -1.01
N GLU A 127 -18.68 -4.66 -0.86
CA GLU A 127 -18.15 -3.78 -1.88
C GLU A 127 -17.75 -4.53 -3.15
N LYS A 128 -17.20 -5.76 -3.02
CA LYS A 128 -16.91 -6.64 -4.16
C LYS A 128 -18.18 -7.08 -4.89
N GLU A 129 -19.22 -7.49 -4.16
CA GLU A 129 -20.52 -7.84 -4.75
C GLU A 129 -21.10 -6.67 -5.56
N ILE A 130 -21.12 -5.48 -4.96
CA ILE A 130 -21.62 -4.26 -5.59
C ILE A 130 -20.78 -3.91 -6.82
N LEU A 131 -19.44 -3.95 -6.72
CA LEU A 131 -18.55 -3.65 -7.82
C LEU A 131 -18.71 -4.64 -8.98
N ASN A 132 -18.90 -5.93 -8.71
CA ASN A 132 -19.18 -6.94 -9.74
C ASN A 132 -20.52 -6.69 -10.46
N LYS A 133 -21.57 -6.34 -9.72
CA LYS A 133 -22.87 -5.98 -10.33
C LYS A 133 -22.78 -4.68 -11.13
N LEU A 134 -21.99 -3.73 -10.65
CA LEU A 134 -21.75 -2.47 -11.35
C LEU A 134 -20.95 -2.69 -12.65
N ARG A 135 -19.99 -3.62 -12.65
CA ARG A 135 -19.21 -4.05 -13.82
C ARG A 135 -20.08 -4.62 -14.95
N ILE A 136 -21.15 -5.35 -14.61
CA ILE A 136 -22.10 -5.89 -15.61
C ILE A 136 -23.21 -4.90 -16.00
N GLY A 137 -23.13 -3.64 -15.55
CA GLY A 137 -24.05 -2.57 -15.93
C GLY A 137 -25.28 -2.41 -15.03
N ALA A 138 -25.43 -3.18 -13.94
CA ALA A 138 -26.64 -3.13 -13.11
C ALA A 138 -26.84 -1.78 -12.39
N SER A 139 -28.02 -1.19 -12.53
CA SER A 139 -28.44 0.03 -11.84
C SER A 139 -28.50 -0.14 -10.31
N ASN A 140 -28.53 0.97 -9.56
CA ASN A 140 -28.60 0.91 -8.09
C ASN A 140 -29.84 0.14 -7.60
N ASN A 141 -30.96 0.24 -8.32
CA ASN A 141 -32.18 -0.49 -8.01
C ASN A 141 -32.04 -2.00 -8.23
N GLU A 142 -31.35 -2.42 -9.31
CA GLU A 142 -31.09 -3.83 -9.58
C GLU A 142 -30.10 -4.43 -8.59
N ILE A 143 -29.07 -3.66 -8.21
CA ILE A 143 -28.12 -4.02 -7.15
C ILE A 143 -28.87 -4.19 -5.82
N ALA A 144 -29.72 -3.23 -5.46
CA ALA A 144 -30.51 -3.25 -4.24
C ALA A 144 -31.38 -4.51 -4.14
N ARG A 145 -32.10 -4.85 -5.23
CA ARG A 145 -32.92 -6.07 -5.32
C ARG A 145 -32.07 -7.33 -5.23
N SER A 146 -30.99 -7.41 -6.00
CA SER A 146 -30.12 -8.60 -6.04
C SER A 146 -29.44 -8.87 -4.70
N LEU A 147 -29.25 -7.85 -3.88
CA LEU A 147 -28.54 -7.92 -2.62
C LEU A 147 -29.47 -7.80 -1.40
N PHE A 148 -30.79 -7.72 -1.61
CA PHE A 148 -31.83 -7.58 -0.58
C PHE A 148 -31.58 -6.40 0.39
N ILE A 149 -31.24 -5.23 -0.15
CA ILE A 149 -31.01 -4.00 0.61
C ILE A 149 -31.73 -2.81 -0.04
N SER A 150 -31.77 -1.67 0.65
CA SER A 150 -32.36 -0.45 0.09
C SER A 150 -31.43 0.20 -0.97
N GLU A 151 -32.01 0.93 -1.92
CA GLU A 151 -31.25 1.72 -2.90
C GLU A 151 -30.34 2.75 -2.20
N ASN A 152 -30.79 3.31 -1.08
CA ASN A 152 -30.01 4.27 -0.31
C ASN A 152 -28.78 3.61 0.32
N THR A 153 -28.91 2.37 0.81
CA THR A 153 -27.79 1.56 1.31
C THR A 153 -26.78 1.29 0.18
N VAL A 154 -27.25 1.02 -1.04
CA VAL A 154 -26.37 0.89 -2.22
C VAL A 154 -25.60 2.17 -2.50
N LYS A 155 -26.24 3.34 -2.45
CA LYS A 155 -25.56 4.65 -2.63
C LYS A 155 -24.46 4.87 -1.60
N THR A 156 -24.71 4.54 -0.34
CA THR A 156 -23.70 4.62 0.74
C THR A 156 -22.52 3.70 0.48
N HIS A 157 -22.77 2.45 0.08
CA HIS A 157 -21.69 1.53 -0.28
C HIS A 157 -20.89 2.01 -1.50
N LEU A 158 -21.56 2.55 -2.53
CA LEU A 158 -20.88 3.11 -3.71
C LEU A 158 -19.99 4.30 -3.36
N TYR A 159 -20.45 5.18 -2.48
CA TYR A 159 -19.65 6.31 -2.00
C TYR A 159 -18.37 5.84 -1.30
N ASN A 160 -18.48 4.89 -0.38
CA ASN A 160 -17.33 4.33 0.33
C ASN A 160 -16.40 3.55 -0.60
N LEU A 161 -16.97 2.76 -1.51
CA LEU A 161 -16.25 2.03 -2.55
C LEU A 161 -15.43 2.99 -3.43
N PHE A 162 -16.05 4.04 -3.97
CA PHE A 162 -15.38 5.00 -4.86
C PHE A 162 -14.23 5.71 -4.16
N LYS A 163 -14.43 6.06 -2.88
CA LYS A 163 -13.36 6.61 -2.04
C LYS A 163 -12.21 5.62 -1.84
N LYS A 164 -12.51 4.33 -1.64
CA LYS A 164 -11.49 3.27 -1.46
C LYS A 164 -10.68 3.00 -2.73
N ILE A 165 -11.31 2.97 -3.91
CA ILE A 165 -10.62 2.73 -5.19
C ILE A 165 -10.15 4.02 -5.88
N ALA A 166 -10.24 5.17 -5.19
CA ALA A 166 -9.83 6.48 -5.68
C ALA A 166 -10.43 6.89 -7.05
N VAL A 167 -11.71 6.57 -7.28
CA VAL A 167 -12.45 6.97 -8.50
C VAL A 167 -13.51 8.01 -8.19
N LYS A 168 -13.84 8.85 -9.18
CA LYS A 168 -14.78 9.96 -9.01
C LYS A 168 -16.19 9.64 -9.50
N ASN A 169 -16.34 8.65 -10.38
CA ASN A 169 -17.64 8.33 -10.98
C ASN A 169 -17.78 6.86 -11.33
N ARG A 170 -19.02 6.49 -11.66
CA ARG A 170 -19.42 5.12 -11.99
C ARG A 170 -18.63 4.54 -13.16
N THR A 171 -18.38 5.33 -14.21
CA THR A 171 -17.63 4.87 -15.39
C THR A 171 -16.19 4.53 -15.03
N GLN A 172 -15.54 5.37 -14.23
CA GLN A 172 -14.20 5.10 -13.70
C GLN A 172 -14.19 3.85 -12.82
N ALA A 173 -15.21 3.64 -12.00
CA ALA A 173 -15.35 2.43 -11.18
C ALA A 173 -15.49 1.15 -12.05
N VAL A 174 -16.25 1.21 -13.16
CA VAL A 174 -16.35 0.11 -14.13
C VAL A 174 -15.00 -0.17 -14.79
N SER A 175 -14.29 0.87 -15.26
CA SER A 175 -12.96 0.72 -15.86
C SER A 175 -12.01 0.06 -14.87
N TRP A 176 -11.94 0.59 -13.65
CA TRP A 176 -11.13 0.03 -12.58
C TRP A 176 -11.47 -1.45 -12.33
N ALA A 177 -12.75 -1.80 -12.29
CA ALA A 177 -13.20 -3.18 -12.10
C ALA A 177 -12.75 -4.11 -13.24
N ASN A 178 -12.76 -3.64 -14.49
CA ASN A 178 -12.29 -4.43 -15.63
C ASN A 178 -10.78 -4.67 -15.59
N ASP A 179 -10.01 -3.69 -15.14
CA ASP A 179 -8.54 -3.77 -15.07
C ASP A 179 -8.07 -4.60 -13.86
N ASN A 180 -8.81 -4.58 -12.75
CA ASN A 180 -8.38 -5.16 -11.47
C ASN A 180 -9.11 -6.45 -11.05
N LEU A 181 -10.29 -6.75 -11.62
CA LEU A 181 -11.03 -8.00 -11.35
C LEU A 181 -10.86 -9.06 -12.46
N ARG A 182 -10.00 -8.81 -13.45
CA ARG A 182 -9.54 -9.84 -14.39
C ARG A 182 -8.45 -10.68 -13.71
N ARG A 183 -8.87 -11.81 -13.16
CA ARG A 183 -8.06 -13.02 -12.97
C ARG A 183 -8.79 -14.16 -13.65
#